data_AF-A0A7C4RJ48-F1
#
_entry.id   AF-A0A7C4RJ48-F1
#
_cell.length_a   1.000
_cell.length_b   1.000
_cell.length_c   1.000
_cell.angle_alpha   90.00
_cell.angle_beta   90.00
_cell.angle_gamma   90.00
#
_symmetry.space_group_name_H-M   'P 1'
#
loop_
_entity.id
_entity.type
_entity.pdbx_description
1 polymer ?
#
loop_
_entity_poly.entity_id
_entity_poly.type
_entity_poly.pdbx_seq_one_letter_code
_entity_poly.pdbx_strand_id
1 'polypeptide(L)'
;MEKVINEFLKTLPPHVITYLTNTAQRLNIPRDDLLIEYMDLFNSPFVQQDQQFATLEEKHVYCMQVIHARYIARPKLKSYNLIPFGFESVRKTKSSGVLQSILYVAIPTKTGELEKRRVILRGSVALLYRKVSLWQGYRNVKLGSFANSNDLIADNRTRFENPVKPKLSIQQIIEKLNIKRIYLSQARDFPSTRGSDGYIDRLDLRIIRGIIVEPPRIFIRKSDGTQGANYRITDMSVNLDVHLTDKGEVLNPIMTVWIPPEFAVYDVESECDFIGTVSINPKGEPVMNAISVLPIHAKNLTVQPSVTEILPSEEELE
;
A
#
# COMPACT_ATOMS: atom_id res chain seq x y z
N MET A 1 24.29 18.24 -9.22
CA MET A 1 24.20 17.65 -7.87
C MET A 1 25.58 17.31 -7.33
N GLU A 2 26.40 16.55 -8.07
CA GLU A 2 27.77 16.17 -7.69
C GLU A 2 28.68 17.36 -7.31
N LYS A 3 28.63 18.47 -8.06
CA LYS A 3 29.36 19.71 -7.73
C LYS A 3 28.97 20.30 -6.36
N VAL A 4 27.67 20.29 -6.03
CA VAL A 4 27.13 20.83 -4.76
C VAL A 4 27.58 19.96 -3.59
N ILE A 5 27.53 18.63 -3.75
CA ILE A 5 28.00 17.68 -2.74
C ILE A 5 29.50 17.87 -2.47
N ASN A 6 30.30 18.04 -3.53
CA ASN A 6 31.75 18.24 -3.41
C ASN A 6 32.13 19.58 -2.78
N GLU A 7 31.33 20.63 -2.97
CA GLU A 7 31.52 21.92 -2.28
C GLU A 7 31.13 21.83 -0.80
N PHE A 8 29.99 21.22 -0.49
CA PHE A 8 29.55 21.04 0.90
C PHE A 8 30.49 20.13 1.70
N LEU A 9 31.06 19.10 1.08
CA LEU A 9 32.06 18.24 1.70
C LEU A 9 33.27 19.02 2.23
N LYS A 10 33.70 20.07 1.53
CA LYS A 10 34.84 20.89 1.93
C LYS A 10 34.54 21.76 3.16
N THR A 11 33.26 22.00 3.45
CA THR A 11 32.85 22.80 4.61
C THR A 11 32.63 21.98 5.88
N LEU A 12 32.66 20.64 5.79
CA LEU A 12 32.39 19.77 6.93
C LEU A 12 33.64 19.54 7.79
N PRO A 13 33.50 19.51 9.13
CA PRO A 13 34.58 19.10 10.01
C PRO A 13 35.08 17.66 9.71
N PRO A 14 36.37 17.35 9.90
CA PRO A 14 36.94 16.04 9.60
C PRO A 14 36.24 14.87 10.33
N HIS A 15 35.80 15.10 11.57
CA HIS A 15 35.12 14.08 12.37
C HIS A 15 33.74 13.71 11.78
N VAL A 16 33.02 14.68 11.19
CA VAL A 16 31.73 14.44 10.51
C VAL A 16 31.96 13.58 9.26
N ILE A 17 32.95 13.93 8.45
CA ILE A 17 33.30 13.18 7.22
C ILE A 17 33.67 11.73 7.57
N THR A 18 34.46 11.56 8.63
CA THR A 18 34.89 10.25 9.13
C THR A 18 33.68 9.44 9.60
N TYR A 19 32.78 10.04 10.38
CA TYR A 19 31.57 9.40 10.86
C TYR A 19 30.64 8.94 9.72
N LEU A 20 30.37 9.81 8.74
CA LEU A 20 29.53 9.48 7.59
C LEU A 20 30.15 8.39 6.72
N THR A 21 31.48 8.43 6.49
CA THR A 21 32.20 7.41 5.72
C THR A 21 32.15 6.04 6.41
N ASN A 22 32.44 6.00 7.71
CA ASN A 22 32.37 4.76 8.48
C ASN A 22 30.95 4.19 8.53
N THR A 23 29.95 5.05 8.67
CA THR A 23 28.54 4.66 8.67
C THR A 23 28.12 4.09 7.31
N ALA A 24 28.50 4.75 6.21
CA ALA A 24 28.24 4.30 4.84
C ALA A 24 28.85 2.92 4.57
N GLN A 25 30.13 2.74 4.91
CA GLN A 25 30.85 1.47 4.74
C GLN A 25 30.22 0.36 5.57
N ARG A 26 29.98 0.61 6.87
CA ARG A 26 29.43 -0.41 7.78
C ARG A 26 28.03 -0.88 7.38
N LEU A 27 27.23 0.01 6.81
CA LEU A 27 25.85 -0.28 6.41
C LEU A 27 25.72 -0.66 4.93
N ASN A 28 26.81 -0.62 4.16
CA ASN A 28 26.83 -0.83 2.72
C ASN A 28 25.84 0.09 1.98
N ILE A 29 25.87 1.37 2.29
CA ILE A 29 25.03 2.42 1.70
C ILE A 29 25.95 3.39 0.93
N PRO A 30 25.55 3.88 -0.26
CA PRO A 30 26.31 4.92 -0.96
C PRO A 30 26.57 6.11 -0.04
N ARG A 31 27.83 6.54 0.05
CA ARG A 31 28.23 7.66 0.92
C ARG A 31 27.46 8.94 0.57
N ASP A 32 27.18 9.14 -0.71
CA ASP A 32 26.49 10.33 -1.21
C ASP A 32 25.02 10.41 -0.74
N ASP A 33 24.32 9.27 -0.61
CA ASP A 33 22.96 9.22 -0.06
C ASP A 33 22.93 9.75 1.39
N LEU A 34 23.92 9.32 2.20
CA LEU A 34 24.09 9.76 3.59
C LEU A 34 24.46 11.25 3.68
N LEU A 35 25.26 11.74 2.73
CA LEU A 35 25.67 13.14 2.66
C LEU A 35 24.53 14.06 2.28
N ILE A 36 23.69 13.67 1.31
CA ILE A 36 22.50 14.42 0.93
C ILE A 36 21.57 14.52 2.14
N GLU A 37 21.28 13.40 2.82
CA GLU A 37 20.39 13.42 3.97
C GLU A 37 20.98 14.23 5.14
N TYR A 38 22.29 14.14 5.37
CA TYR A 38 22.97 14.97 6.35
C TYR A 38 22.87 16.46 6.01
N MET A 39 23.07 16.82 4.74
CA MET A 39 23.00 18.20 4.26
C MET A 39 21.58 18.75 4.41
N ASP A 40 20.55 17.97 4.07
CA ASP A 40 19.15 18.33 4.23
C ASP A 40 18.78 18.55 5.72
N LEU A 41 19.29 17.68 6.60
CA LEU A 41 19.14 17.81 8.05
C LEU A 41 19.82 19.08 8.57
N PHE A 42 21.08 19.26 8.22
CA PHE A 42 21.90 20.35 8.69
C PHE A 42 21.34 21.69 8.25
N ASN A 43 20.87 21.81 7.00
CA ASN A 43 20.29 23.04 6.46
C ASN A 43 18.81 23.24 6.81
N SER A 44 18.20 22.36 7.59
CA SER A 44 16.80 22.51 7.99
C SER A 44 16.59 23.75 8.86
N PRO A 45 15.42 24.44 8.77
CA PRO A 45 15.14 25.61 9.61
C PRO A 45 15.29 25.33 11.11
N PHE A 46 14.90 24.13 11.55
CA PHE A 46 15.05 23.70 12.94
C PHE A 46 16.51 23.69 13.38
N VAL A 47 17.42 23.07 12.61
CA VAL A 47 18.84 23.02 12.99
C VAL A 47 19.51 24.38 12.83
N GLN A 48 19.13 25.18 11.83
CA GLN A 48 19.80 26.44 11.57
C GLN A 48 19.35 27.60 12.46
N GLN A 49 18.07 27.68 12.81
CA GLN A 49 17.46 28.88 13.42
C GLN A 49 17.06 28.70 14.89
N ASP A 50 16.96 27.47 15.39
CA ASP A 50 16.56 27.22 16.78
C ASP A 50 17.69 27.63 17.75
N GLN A 51 17.35 28.41 18.77
CA GLN A 51 18.28 28.94 19.77
C GLN A 51 18.87 27.85 20.69
N GLN A 52 18.29 26.64 20.69
CA GLN A 52 18.80 25.50 21.44
C GLN A 52 20.17 25.03 20.94
N PHE A 53 20.53 25.34 19.70
CA PHE A 53 21.83 25.01 19.13
C PHE A 53 22.78 26.22 19.24
N ALA A 54 23.51 26.31 20.34
CA ALA A 54 24.37 27.45 20.65
C ALA A 54 25.62 27.51 19.77
N THR A 55 26.09 26.35 19.27
CA THR A 55 27.31 26.26 18.46
C THR A 55 27.10 25.49 17.16
N LEU A 56 27.95 25.76 16.17
CA LEU A 56 27.98 24.98 14.93
C LEU A 56 28.30 23.50 15.19
N GLU A 57 29.14 23.24 16.20
CA GLU A 57 29.50 21.89 16.62
C GLU A 57 28.30 21.11 17.16
N GLU A 58 27.47 21.73 18.01
CA GLU A 58 26.23 21.11 18.49
C GLU A 58 25.27 20.74 17.35
N LYS A 59 25.17 21.61 16.32
CA LYS A 59 24.39 21.30 15.12
C LYS A 59 24.93 20.06 14.39
N HIS A 60 26.26 19.96 14.25
CA HIS A 60 26.91 18.80 13.63
C HIS A 60 26.68 17.52 14.44
N VAL A 61 26.88 17.57 15.76
CA VAL A 61 26.66 16.44 16.68
C VAL A 61 25.22 15.97 16.64
N TYR A 62 24.25 16.89 16.71
CA TYR A 62 22.84 16.57 16.59
C TYR A 62 22.53 15.87 15.26
N CYS A 63 22.99 16.41 14.13
CA CYS A 63 22.77 15.80 12.83
C CYS A 63 23.38 14.40 12.74
N MET A 64 24.60 14.19 13.28
CA MET A 64 25.22 12.87 13.37
C MET A 64 24.41 11.91 14.25
N GLN A 65 23.89 12.36 15.40
CA GLN A 65 23.03 11.55 16.26
C GLN A 65 21.71 11.18 15.59
N VAL A 66 21.13 12.09 14.81
CA VAL A 66 19.92 11.79 14.02
C VAL A 66 20.24 10.77 12.93
N ILE A 67 21.34 10.93 12.19
CA ILE A 67 21.81 9.92 11.22
C ILE A 67 22.05 8.58 11.94
N HIS A 68 22.70 8.59 13.12
CA HIS A 68 22.92 7.39 13.94
C HIS A 68 21.60 6.69 14.25
N ALA A 69 20.63 7.42 14.80
CA ALA A 69 19.32 6.90 15.14
C ALA A 69 18.55 6.40 13.91
N ARG A 70 18.69 7.06 12.76
CA ARG A 70 18.02 6.67 11.51
C ARG A 70 18.63 5.44 10.84
N TYR A 71 19.94 5.23 10.97
CA TYR A 71 20.65 4.25 10.16
C TYR A 71 21.20 3.06 10.96
N ILE A 72 21.54 3.26 12.23
CA ILE A 72 22.19 2.24 13.07
C ILE A 72 21.17 1.54 13.95
N ALA A 73 20.21 2.28 14.50
CA ALA A 73 19.14 1.71 15.32
C ALA A 73 18.00 1.10 14.51
N ARG A 74 17.98 1.27 13.17
CA ARG A 74 16.90 0.76 12.30
C ARG A 74 17.29 -0.56 11.62
N PRO A 75 16.29 -1.41 11.28
CA PRO A 75 16.51 -2.62 10.50
C PRO A 75 17.24 -2.32 9.18
N LYS A 76 18.15 -3.23 8.78
CA LYS A 76 18.83 -3.15 7.48
C LYS A 76 17.81 -3.21 6.34
N LEU A 77 17.94 -2.31 5.37
CA LEU A 77 17.14 -2.36 4.15
C LEU A 77 17.75 -3.33 3.15
N LYS A 78 16.90 -4.03 2.41
CA LYS A 78 17.26 -4.83 1.25
C LYS A 78 16.67 -4.19 0.00
N SER A 79 17.37 -4.34 -1.12
CA SER A 79 16.90 -3.86 -2.41
C SER A 79 16.01 -4.92 -3.07
N TYR A 80 14.83 -4.50 -3.52
CA TYR A 80 13.87 -5.35 -4.21
C TYR A 80 13.57 -4.82 -5.61
N ASN A 81 13.44 -5.74 -6.55
CA ASN A 81 12.73 -5.48 -7.80
C ASN A 81 11.29 -5.95 -7.60
N LEU A 82 10.31 -5.10 -7.88
CA LEU A 82 8.93 -5.40 -7.55
C LEU A 82 7.94 -4.77 -8.54
N ILE A 83 6.72 -5.30 -8.58
CA ILE A 83 5.59 -4.78 -9.34
C ILE A 83 4.42 -4.58 -8.38
N PRO A 84 4.08 -3.34 -7.98
CA PRO A 84 2.89 -3.05 -7.19
C PRO A 84 1.65 -3.40 -8.01
N PHE A 85 0.68 -4.10 -7.42
CA PHE A 85 -0.54 -4.54 -8.13
C PHE A 85 -1.84 -4.16 -7.40
N GLY A 86 -1.75 -3.65 -6.18
CA GLY A 86 -2.89 -3.12 -5.44
C GLY A 86 -2.47 -2.36 -4.18
N PHE A 87 -3.42 -1.75 -3.51
CA PHE A 87 -3.19 -1.05 -2.24
C PHE A 87 -4.43 -1.00 -1.35
N GLU A 88 -4.20 -0.82 -0.04
CA GLU A 88 -5.18 -0.29 0.90
C GLU A 88 -4.87 1.20 1.11
N SER A 89 -5.90 2.06 1.09
CA SER A 89 -5.76 3.49 1.38
C SER A 89 -5.38 3.74 2.84
N VAL A 90 -5.00 4.98 3.16
CA VAL A 90 -4.64 5.34 4.54
C VAL A 90 -5.78 5.06 5.52
N ARG A 91 -5.42 4.42 6.64
CA ARG A 91 -6.23 4.21 7.84
C ARG A 91 -5.43 4.60 9.08
N LYS A 92 -6.08 4.85 10.22
CA LYS A 92 -5.36 4.98 11.50
C LYS A 92 -5.31 3.63 12.21
N THR A 93 -4.15 3.27 12.74
CA THR A 93 -4.02 2.06 13.57
C THR A 93 -4.80 2.21 14.87
N LYS A 94 -5.65 1.22 15.21
CA LYS A 94 -6.46 1.23 16.44
C LYS A 94 -5.64 1.48 17.71
N SER A 95 -4.43 0.91 17.79
CA SER A 95 -3.59 0.95 18.99
C SER A 95 -2.81 2.23 19.21
N SER A 96 -2.53 3.01 18.16
CA SER A 96 -1.57 4.14 18.24
C SER A 96 -2.01 5.38 17.47
N GLY A 97 -3.13 5.33 16.74
CA GLY A 97 -3.62 6.43 15.91
C GLY A 97 -2.69 6.77 14.74
N VAL A 98 -1.64 5.98 14.50
CA VAL A 98 -0.64 6.25 13.47
C VAL A 98 -1.24 5.91 12.11
N LEU A 99 -1.05 6.81 11.14
CA LEU A 99 -1.46 6.57 9.77
C LEU A 99 -0.70 5.38 9.18
N GLN A 100 -1.43 4.49 8.52
CA GLN A 100 -0.90 3.33 7.84
C GLN A 100 -1.64 3.10 6.53
N SER A 101 -0.90 2.73 5.49
CA SER A 101 -1.43 2.17 4.26
C SER A 101 -0.63 0.91 3.89
N ILE A 102 -1.12 0.13 2.93
CA ILE A 102 -0.46 -1.10 2.48
C ILE A 102 -0.37 -1.09 0.96
N LEU A 103 0.81 -1.39 0.43
CA LEU A 103 0.98 -1.75 -0.99
C LEU A 103 1.09 -3.25 -1.11
N TYR A 104 0.41 -3.81 -2.10
CA TYR A 104 0.54 -5.21 -2.50
C TYR A 104 1.49 -5.28 -3.68
N VAL A 105 2.55 -6.08 -3.56
CA VAL A 105 3.63 -6.13 -4.53
C VAL A 105 3.92 -7.57 -4.94
N ALA A 106 4.22 -7.75 -6.22
CA ALA A 106 4.75 -8.96 -6.79
C ALA A 106 6.28 -8.86 -6.84
N ILE A 107 6.98 -9.83 -6.27
CA ILE A 107 8.44 -9.88 -6.24
C ILE A 107 8.92 -11.08 -7.07
N PRO A 108 9.74 -10.87 -8.11
CA PRO A 108 10.32 -11.96 -8.87
C PRO A 108 11.23 -12.82 -7.99
N THR A 109 10.99 -14.13 -7.97
CA THR A 109 11.85 -15.11 -7.32
C THR A 109 13.04 -15.46 -8.23
N LYS A 110 14.03 -16.18 -7.69
CA LYS A 110 15.17 -16.69 -8.49
C LYS A 110 14.73 -17.64 -9.61
N THR A 111 13.58 -18.29 -9.47
CA THR A 111 13.02 -19.24 -10.46
C THR A 111 12.18 -18.55 -11.54
N GLY A 112 11.97 -17.23 -11.46
CA GLY A 112 11.13 -16.49 -12.42
C GLY A 112 9.62 -16.56 -12.13
N GLU A 113 9.25 -17.08 -10.97
CA GLU A 113 7.90 -16.97 -10.41
C GLU A 113 7.70 -15.61 -9.74
N LEU A 114 6.44 -15.27 -9.43
CA LEU A 114 6.10 -14.05 -8.70
C LEU A 114 5.56 -14.40 -7.33
N GLU A 115 6.21 -13.86 -6.30
CA GLU A 115 5.74 -13.98 -4.93
C GLU A 115 4.90 -12.75 -4.54
N LYS A 116 3.75 -12.98 -3.90
CA LYS A 116 2.92 -11.92 -3.30
C LYS A 116 3.51 -11.49 -1.97
N ARG A 117 3.71 -10.19 -1.79
CA ARG A 117 4.18 -9.58 -0.54
C ARG A 117 3.39 -8.32 -0.25
N ARG A 118 3.37 -7.92 1.02
CA ARG A 118 2.85 -6.61 1.45
C ARG A 118 4.00 -5.68 1.79
N VAL A 119 3.85 -4.41 1.46
CA VAL A 119 4.73 -3.34 1.94
C VAL A 119 3.91 -2.43 2.85
N ILE A 120 4.24 -2.43 4.13
CA ILE A 120 3.60 -1.61 5.14
C ILE A 120 4.20 -0.21 5.08
N LEU A 121 3.34 0.79 4.92
CA LEU A 121 3.69 2.21 4.85
C LEU A 121 3.11 2.88 6.08
N ARG A 122 3.94 3.34 7.01
CA ARG A 122 3.47 3.86 8.31
C ARG A 122 4.02 5.25 8.61
N GLY A 123 3.25 6.06 9.33
CA GLY A 123 3.64 7.39 9.76
C GLY A 123 3.87 8.33 8.58
N SER A 124 5.03 8.97 8.51
CA SER A 124 5.35 9.97 7.47
C SER A 124 5.36 9.43 6.04
N VAL A 125 5.44 8.11 5.85
CA VAL A 125 5.39 7.47 4.52
C VAL A 125 4.06 6.83 4.18
N ALA A 126 3.04 6.95 5.05
CA ALA A 126 1.71 6.34 4.83
C ALA A 126 1.01 6.83 3.55
N LEU A 127 1.39 7.99 2.99
CA LEU A 127 0.83 8.51 1.74
C LEU A 127 1.64 8.15 0.49
N LEU A 128 2.76 7.44 0.64
CA LEU A 128 3.66 7.15 -0.48
C LEU A 128 3.01 6.28 -1.57
N TYR A 129 2.01 5.45 -1.23
CA TYR A 129 1.26 4.65 -2.22
C TYR A 129 0.63 5.49 -3.33
N ARG A 130 0.24 6.75 -3.04
CA ARG A 130 -0.37 7.66 -4.03
C ARG A 130 0.58 8.05 -5.16
N LYS A 131 1.90 7.89 -4.96
CA LYS A 131 2.93 8.16 -5.97
C LYS A 131 3.32 6.90 -6.75
N VAL A 132 2.71 5.76 -6.44
CA VAL A 132 3.05 4.48 -7.06
C VAL A 132 2.06 4.17 -8.18
N SER A 133 2.58 4.11 -9.40
CA SER A 133 1.84 3.53 -10.53
C SER A 133 1.73 2.02 -10.37
N LEU A 134 0.51 1.50 -10.28
CA LEU A 134 0.25 0.06 -10.25
C LEU A 134 0.58 -0.59 -11.59
N TRP A 135 0.89 -1.88 -11.54
CA TRP A 135 1.25 -2.75 -12.66
C TRP A 135 2.51 -2.30 -13.41
N GLN A 136 3.30 -1.41 -12.81
CA GLN A 136 4.62 -0.99 -13.28
C GLN A 136 5.73 -1.65 -12.47
N GLY A 137 6.85 -1.96 -13.11
CA GLY A 137 8.04 -2.48 -12.46
C GLY A 137 8.90 -1.36 -11.87
N TYR A 138 9.35 -1.56 -10.63
CA TYR A 138 10.32 -0.71 -9.96
C TYR A 138 11.57 -1.53 -9.63
N ARG A 139 12.74 -0.92 -9.80
CA ARG A 139 14.03 -1.56 -9.54
C ARG A 139 14.68 -0.97 -8.29
N ASN A 140 15.42 -1.80 -7.57
CA ASN A 140 16.22 -1.40 -6.41
C ASN A 140 15.45 -0.62 -5.33
N VAL A 141 14.17 -0.96 -5.11
CA VAL A 141 13.37 -0.35 -4.05
C VAL A 141 13.90 -0.83 -2.70
N LYS A 142 14.41 0.09 -1.88
CA LYS A 142 14.96 -0.22 -0.55
C LYS A 142 13.83 -0.41 0.46
N LEU A 143 13.68 -1.61 0.99
CA LEU A 143 12.65 -1.99 1.97
C LEU A 143 13.25 -2.77 3.14
N GLY A 144 12.71 -2.56 4.33
CA GLY A 144 13.02 -3.36 5.52
C GLY A 144 12.16 -4.61 5.57
N SER A 145 12.46 -5.50 6.52
CA SER A 145 11.65 -6.67 6.85
C SER A 145 11.61 -6.84 8.37
N PHE A 146 10.46 -7.21 8.94
CA PHE A 146 10.44 -7.65 10.33
C PHE A 146 11.06 -9.05 10.44
N ALA A 147 11.73 -9.35 11.56
CA ALA A 147 12.46 -10.60 11.75
C ALA A 147 11.57 -11.86 11.61
N ASN A 148 10.25 -11.72 11.84
CA ASN A 148 9.29 -12.83 11.86
C ASN A 148 8.03 -12.55 11.02
N SER A 149 8.08 -11.61 10.06
CA SER A 149 6.95 -11.35 9.17
C SER A 149 7.35 -11.52 7.71
N ASN A 150 6.42 -12.02 6.91
CA ASN A 150 6.54 -11.99 5.46
C ASN A 150 6.35 -10.57 4.89
N ASP A 151 5.97 -9.60 5.71
CA ASP A 151 5.79 -8.21 5.30
C ASP A 151 7.10 -7.44 5.18
N LEU A 152 7.13 -6.59 4.16
CA LEU A 152 8.15 -5.59 3.96
C LEU A 152 7.71 -4.27 4.58
N ILE A 153 8.66 -3.42 4.92
CA ILE A 153 8.42 -2.13 5.57
C ILE A 153 9.05 -1.04 4.72
N ALA A 154 8.26 -0.03 4.38
CA ALA A 154 8.77 1.20 3.81
C ALA A 154 9.15 2.18 4.93
N ASP A 155 10.21 2.94 4.71
CA ASP A 155 10.58 4.06 5.58
C ASP A 155 10.95 5.30 4.75
N ASN A 156 11.44 6.34 5.42
CA ASN A 156 11.80 7.60 4.77
C ASN A 156 12.94 7.48 3.72
N ARG A 157 13.56 6.32 3.57
CA ARG A 157 14.59 6.00 2.56
C ARG A 157 13.99 5.22 1.38
N THR A 158 12.76 4.71 1.50
CA THR A 158 12.07 4.02 0.40
C THR A 158 11.68 5.02 -0.69
N ARG A 159 12.00 4.69 -1.93
CA ARG A 159 11.67 5.48 -3.13
C ARG A 159 11.11 4.54 -4.21
N PHE A 160 10.02 4.96 -4.84
CA PHE A 160 9.44 4.32 -6.01
C PHE A 160 9.65 5.26 -7.19
N GLU A 161 10.79 5.14 -7.84
CA GLU A 161 11.23 6.04 -8.91
C GLU A 161 11.36 5.29 -10.24
N ASN A 162 11.19 6.03 -11.34
CA ASN A 162 11.37 5.54 -12.70
C ASN A 162 10.58 4.24 -13.01
N PRO A 163 9.24 4.27 -12.93
CA PRO A 163 8.42 3.11 -13.25
C PRO A 163 8.69 2.63 -14.67
N VAL A 164 8.83 1.32 -14.85
CA VAL A 164 9.06 0.68 -16.15
C VAL A 164 7.96 -0.31 -16.45
N LYS A 165 7.39 -0.25 -17.67
CA LYS A 165 6.41 -1.24 -18.12
C LYS A 165 7.02 -2.65 -18.07
N PRO A 166 6.43 -3.59 -17.32
CA PRO A 166 6.89 -4.97 -17.30
C PRO A 166 6.80 -5.60 -18.70
N LYS A 167 7.64 -6.61 -18.96
CA LYS A 167 7.53 -7.41 -20.19
C LYS A 167 6.25 -8.24 -20.24
N LEU A 168 5.73 -8.60 -19.07
CA LEU A 168 4.50 -9.38 -18.91
C LEU A 168 3.28 -8.45 -19.01
N SER A 169 2.20 -8.94 -19.62
CA SER A 169 0.90 -8.28 -19.53
C SER A 169 0.33 -8.37 -18.10
N ILE A 170 -0.68 -7.55 -17.80
CA ILE A 170 -1.38 -7.60 -16.50
C ILE A 170 -1.97 -9.01 -16.27
N GLN A 171 -2.58 -9.61 -17.30
CA GLN A 171 -3.13 -10.97 -17.22
C GLN A 171 -2.04 -12.01 -16.91
N GLN A 172 -0.88 -11.94 -17.58
CA GLN A 172 0.23 -12.84 -17.30
C GLN A 172 0.81 -12.66 -15.89
N ILE A 173 0.81 -11.43 -15.37
CA ILE A 173 1.21 -11.15 -13.98
C ILE A 173 0.20 -11.80 -13.02
N ILE A 174 -1.09 -11.60 -13.25
CA ILE A 174 -2.18 -12.19 -12.45
C ILE A 174 -2.09 -13.73 -12.42
N GLU A 175 -1.89 -14.36 -13.58
CA GLU A 175 -1.71 -15.81 -13.70
C GLU A 175 -0.51 -16.28 -12.89
N LYS A 176 0.64 -15.60 -13.02
CA LYS A 176 1.85 -15.90 -12.23
C LYS A 176 1.70 -15.67 -10.73
N LEU A 177 0.81 -14.78 -10.31
CA LEU A 177 0.46 -14.57 -8.90
C LEU A 177 -0.56 -15.61 -8.38
N ASN A 178 -1.05 -16.49 -9.26
CA ASN A 178 -2.03 -17.53 -8.95
C ASN A 178 -3.26 -16.96 -8.23
N ILE A 179 -3.82 -15.86 -8.76
CA ILE A 179 -5.05 -15.27 -8.22
C ILE A 179 -6.24 -15.89 -8.95
N LYS A 180 -7.04 -16.67 -8.22
CA LYS A 180 -8.18 -17.40 -8.78
C LYS A 180 -9.31 -16.44 -9.17
N ARG A 181 -9.78 -16.56 -10.41
CA ARG A 181 -11.05 -15.95 -10.84
C ARG A 181 -12.23 -16.82 -10.38
N ILE A 182 -13.23 -16.19 -9.79
CA ILE A 182 -14.48 -16.82 -9.39
C ILE A 182 -15.66 -15.95 -9.86
N TYR A 183 -16.84 -16.55 -9.97
CA TYR A 183 -18.08 -15.83 -10.24
C TYR A 183 -18.69 -15.29 -8.94
N LEU A 184 -19.58 -14.30 -9.04
CA LEU A 184 -20.25 -13.73 -7.87
C LEU A 184 -21.04 -14.79 -7.10
N SER A 185 -21.76 -15.68 -7.80
CA SER A 185 -22.51 -16.79 -7.18
C SER A 185 -21.64 -17.77 -6.39
N GLN A 186 -20.34 -17.83 -6.70
CA GLN A 186 -19.38 -18.71 -6.02
C GLN A 186 -18.72 -18.04 -4.81
N ALA A 187 -18.88 -16.73 -4.61
CA ALA A 187 -18.12 -16.01 -3.59
C ALA A 187 -18.35 -16.51 -2.16
N ARG A 188 -19.55 -17.04 -1.88
CA ARG A 188 -19.86 -17.65 -0.58
C ARG A 188 -19.04 -18.91 -0.29
N ASP A 189 -18.76 -19.71 -1.32
CA ASP A 189 -18.06 -20.99 -1.22
C ASP A 189 -16.54 -20.87 -1.36
N PHE A 190 -16.06 -19.71 -1.82
CA PHE A 190 -14.63 -19.42 -1.98
C PHE A 190 -14.17 -18.20 -1.16
N PRO A 191 -14.45 -18.13 0.16
CA PRO A 191 -13.90 -17.08 0.99
C PRO A 191 -12.37 -17.16 1.03
N SER A 192 -11.72 -16.04 1.33
CA SER A 192 -10.31 -16.01 1.67
C SER A 192 -10.05 -16.75 2.97
N THR A 193 -8.93 -17.47 3.02
CA THR A 193 -8.50 -18.26 4.16
C THR A 193 -8.28 -17.37 5.37
N ARG A 194 -8.61 -17.86 6.58
CA ARG A 194 -8.24 -17.19 7.84
C ARG A 194 -6.96 -17.81 8.40
N GLY A 195 -6.07 -16.95 8.88
CA GLY A 195 -4.88 -17.34 9.61
C GLY A 195 -5.22 -17.95 10.97
N SER A 196 -4.20 -18.49 11.64
CA SER A 196 -4.32 -19.06 13.00
C SER A 196 -4.71 -18.01 14.05
N ASP A 197 -4.51 -16.74 13.76
CA ASP A 197 -4.91 -15.59 14.56
C ASP A 197 -6.37 -15.15 14.31
N GLY A 198 -7.10 -15.86 13.44
CA GLY A 198 -8.49 -15.58 13.09
C GLY A 198 -8.68 -14.47 12.06
N TYR A 199 -7.60 -13.76 11.67
CA TYR A 199 -7.66 -12.71 10.66
C TYR A 199 -7.62 -13.29 9.25
N ILE A 200 -8.24 -12.61 8.29
CA ILE A 200 -8.19 -13.01 6.87
C ILE A 200 -6.75 -12.89 6.37
N ASP A 201 -6.27 -13.94 5.69
CA ASP A 201 -5.02 -13.87 4.93
C ASP A 201 -5.19 -12.86 3.80
N ARG A 202 -4.51 -11.72 3.97
CA ARG A 202 -4.61 -10.60 3.04
C ARG A 202 -3.98 -10.90 1.68
N LEU A 203 -3.22 -11.98 1.52
CA LEU A 203 -2.61 -12.40 0.25
C LEU A 203 -3.40 -13.52 -0.44
N ASP A 204 -4.43 -14.08 0.21
CA ASP A 204 -5.34 -15.06 -0.38
C ASP A 204 -6.45 -14.35 -1.18
N LEU A 205 -6.08 -13.92 -2.38
CA LEU A 205 -6.89 -13.04 -3.23
C LEU A 205 -7.77 -13.81 -4.23
N ARG A 206 -8.86 -13.18 -4.64
CA ARG A 206 -9.77 -13.60 -5.72
C ARG A 206 -9.95 -12.48 -6.74
N ILE A 207 -10.35 -12.86 -7.95
CA ILE A 207 -10.86 -11.93 -8.96
C ILE A 207 -12.34 -12.21 -9.16
N ILE A 208 -13.16 -11.18 -9.00
CA ILE A 208 -14.58 -11.20 -9.38
C ILE A 208 -14.76 -10.15 -10.48
N ARG A 209 -15.31 -10.58 -11.61
CA ARG A 209 -15.75 -9.65 -12.66
C ARG A 209 -17.19 -9.28 -12.38
N GLY A 210 -17.50 -7.99 -12.43
CA GLY A 210 -18.88 -7.54 -12.24
C GLY A 210 -19.15 -6.22 -12.94
N ILE A 211 -20.44 -5.98 -13.15
CA ILE A 211 -21.00 -4.72 -13.61
C ILE A 211 -21.36 -3.87 -12.39
N ILE A 212 -20.91 -2.62 -12.37
CA ILE A 212 -21.29 -1.64 -11.34
C ILE A 212 -22.76 -1.26 -11.53
N VAL A 213 -23.59 -1.45 -10.51
CA VAL A 213 -25.06 -1.20 -10.57
C VAL A 213 -25.50 0.09 -9.90
N GLU A 214 -24.64 0.71 -9.10
CA GLU A 214 -24.88 2.00 -8.45
C GLU A 214 -23.61 2.85 -8.51
N PRO A 215 -23.72 4.20 -8.55
CA PRO A 215 -22.56 5.07 -8.43
C PRO A 215 -21.76 4.76 -7.16
N PRO A 216 -20.42 4.88 -7.18
CA PRO A 216 -19.63 4.56 -6.00
C PRO A 216 -19.98 5.50 -4.85
N ARG A 217 -20.07 4.93 -3.65
CA ARG A 217 -20.30 5.71 -2.42
C ARG A 217 -18.96 6.00 -1.77
N ILE A 218 -18.68 7.27 -1.51
CA ILE A 218 -17.51 7.71 -0.73
C ILE A 218 -17.99 8.15 0.64
N PHE A 219 -17.35 7.67 1.70
CA PHE A 219 -17.76 7.93 3.08
C PHE A 219 -16.56 8.19 3.98
N ILE A 220 -16.82 8.78 5.15
CA ILE A 220 -15.85 8.89 6.23
C ILE A 220 -16.12 7.76 7.23
N ARG A 221 -15.09 6.95 7.52
CA ARG A 221 -15.15 5.93 8.55
C ARG A 221 -15.26 6.61 9.92
N LYS A 222 -16.30 6.28 10.71
CA LYS A 222 -16.40 6.79 12.09
C LYS A 222 -15.22 6.36 12.98
N SER A 223 -14.68 5.16 12.74
CA SER A 223 -13.63 4.56 13.59
C SER A 223 -12.32 5.34 13.58
N ASP A 224 -11.93 5.93 12.44
CA ASP A 224 -10.63 6.61 12.31
C ASP A 224 -10.66 7.96 11.58
N GLY A 225 -11.81 8.35 11.04
CA GLY A 225 -12.00 9.58 10.28
C GLY A 225 -11.39 9.52 8.87
N THR A 226 -10.95 8.34 8.40
CA THR A 226 -10.40 8.20 7.04
C THR A 226 -11.49 7.92 6.01
N GLN A 227 -11.20 8.22 4.74
CA GLN A 227 -12.13 7.96 3.65
C GLN A 227 -12.14 6.47 3.28
N GLY A 228 -13.34 5.93 3.09
CA GLY A 228 -13.58 4.66 2.41
C GLY A 228 -14.49 4.85 1.22
N ALA A 229 -14.53 3.84 0.34
CA ALA A 229 -15.50 3.79 -0.73
C ALA A 229 -15.98 2.37 -0.98
N ASN A 230 -17.11 2.22 -1.65
CA ASN A 230 -17.56 0.93 -2.16
C ASN A 230 -18.23 1.06 -3.52
N TYR A 231 -18.21 -0.06 -4.25
CA TYR A 231 -19.12 -0.34 -5.35
C TYR A 231 -20.13 -1.38 -4.94
N ARG A 232 -21.29 -1.33 -5.59
CA ARG A 232 -22.24 -2.45 -5.64
C ARG A 232 -22.15 -3.07 -7.04
N ILE A 233 -21.95 -4.38 -7.11
CA ILE A 233 -21.75 -5.09 -8.37
C ILE A 233 -22.68 -6.28 -8.52
N THR A 234 -22.96 -6.65 -9.77
CA THR A 234 -23.66 -7.89 -10.13
C THR A 234 -22.98 -8.55 -11.34
N ASP A 235 -23.30 -9.81 -11.62
CA ASP A 235 -22.91 -10.49 -12.86
C ASP A 235 -24.03 -11.46 -13.31
N MET A 236 -23.87 -12.09 -14.47
CA MET A 236 -24.85 -13.04 -15.00
C MET A 236 -24.85 -14.41 -14.31
N SER A 237 -24.00 -14.62 -13.29
CA SER A 237 -23.92 -15.89 -12.57
C SER A 237 -24.93 -16.02 -11.43
N VAL A 238 -25.48 -14.89 -10.97
CA VAL A 238 -26.57 -14.86 -9.99
C VAL A 238 -27.91 -14.87 -10.72
N ASN A 239 -28.75 -15.86 -10.42
CA ASN A 239 -30.10 -15.90 -10.97
C ASN A 239 -30.97 -14.80 -10.34
N LEU A 240 -31.85 -14.22 -11.16
CA LEU A 240 -32.88 -13.27 -10.71
C LEU A 240 -33.91 -13.95 -9.80
N ASP A 241 -34.09 -15.27 -9.97
CA ASP A 241 -34.93 -16.08 -9.12
C ASP A 241 -34.22 -16.27 -7.78
N VAL A 242 -34.90 -15.86 -6.71
CA VAL A 242 -34.49 -16.03 -5.31
C VAL A 242 -34.14 -17.50 -5.07
N HIS A 243 -32.86 -17.84 -5.19
CA HIS A 243 -32.37 -19.12 -4.72
C HIS A 243 -32.38 -19.06 -3.21
N LEU A 244 -33.44 -19.63 -2.63
CA LEU A 244 -33.37 -20.17 -1.29
C LEU A 244 -32.22 -21.16 -1.30
N THR A 245 -31.17 -20.91 -0.52
CA THR A 245 -30.21 -21.97 -0.21
C THR A 245 -30.96 -23.17 0.40
N ASP A 246 -30.32 -24.34 0.51
CA ASP A 246 -30.92 -25.49 1.22
C ASP A 246 -31.33 -25.18 2.68
N LYS A 247 -30.98 -24.00 3.20
CA LYS A 247 -31.32 -23.45 4.51
C LYS A 247 -32.36 -22.32 4.47
N GLY A 248 -32.93 -22.00 3.30
CA GLY A 248 -33.97 -20.98 3.14
C GLY A 248 -33.47 -19.53 3.07
N GLU A 249 -32.18 -19.29 2.80
CA GLU A 249 -31.62 -17.94 2.75
C GLU A 249 -31.61 -17.38 1.33
N VAL A 250 -31.99 -16.11 1.17
CA VAL A 250 -32.00 -15.38 -0.12
C VAL A 250 -30.57 -14.99 -0.50
N LEU A 251 -30.08 -15.51 -1.63
CA LEU A 251 -28.86 -14.99 -2.26
C LEU A 251 -29.11 -13.59 -2.82
N ASN A 252 -28.45 -12.58 -2.26
CA ASN A 252 -28.50 -11.22 -2.76
C ASN A 252 -27.79 -11.17 -4.12
N PRO A 253 -28.46 -10.75 -5.22
CA PRO A 253 -27.84 -10.69 -6.54
C PRO A 253 -26.79 -9.57 -6.65
N ILE A 254 -26.65 -8.75 -5.61
CA ILE A 254 -25.74 -7.62 -5.56
C ILE A 254 -24.71 -7.85 -4.45
N MET A 255 -23.44 -7.81 -4.82
CA MET A 255 -22.32 -7.86 -3.88
C MET A 255 -21.80 -6.46 -3.57
N THR A 256 -21.46 -6.23 -2.30
CA THR A 256 -20.71 -5.02 -1.90
C THR A 256 -19.22 -5.28 -2.03
N VAL A 257 -18.53 -4.40 -2.76
CA VAL A 257 -17.07 -4.41 -2.92
C VAL A 257 -16.50 -3.15 -2.31
N TRP A 258 -15.87 -3.28 -1.15
CA TRP A 258 -15.14 -2.20 -0.50
C TRP A 258 -13.84 -1.94 -1.26
N ILE A 259 -13.56 -0.67 -1.52
CA ILE A 259 -12.41 -0.23 -2.31
C ILE A 259 -11.71 0.95 -1.63
N PRO A 260 -10.40 1.14 -1.91
CA PRO A 260 -9.78 2.43 -1.75
C PRO A 260 -10.56 3.54 -2.49
N PRO A 261 -10.78 4.72 -1.87
CA PRO A 261 -11.47 5.84 -2.50
C PRO A 261 -10.86 6.26 -3.85
N GLU A 262 -9.56 6.06 -4.03
CA GLU A 262 -8.86 6.36 -5.27
C GLU A 262 -9.32 5.51 -6.47
N PHE A 263 -10.02 4.38 -6.24
CA PHE A 263 -10.63 3.57 -7.30
C PHE A 263 -12.11 3.89 -7.56
N ALA A 264 -12.70 4.85 -6.84
CA ALA A 264 -14.09 5.29 -7.01
C ALA A 264 -14.23 6.24 -8.22
N VAL A 265 -13.78 5.79 -9.40
CA VAL A 265 -13.68 6.59 -10.63
C VAL A 265 -14.53 6.07 -11.78
N TYR A 266 -15.12 4.88 -11.66
CA TYR A 266 -15.93 4.26 -12.70
C TYR A 266 -17.41 4.43 -12.42
N ASP A 267 -18.18 4.67 -13.48
CA ASP A 267 -19.62 4.90 -13.42
C ASP A 267 -20.41 3.59 -13.48
N VAL A 268 -21.72 3.68 -13.26
CA VAL A 268 -22.69 2.60 -13.46
C VAL A 268 -22.54 2.00 -14.86
N GLU A 269 -22.85 0.71 -14.97
CA GLU A 269 -22.72 -0.11 -16.19
C GLU A 269 -21.27 -0.41 -16.61
N SER A 270 -20.27 0.06 -15.85
CA SER A 270 -18.88 -0.30 -16.09
C SER A 270 -18.61 -1.74 -15.69
N GLU A 271 -17.99 -2.50 -16.60
CA GLU A 271 -17.48 -3.84 -16.33
C GLU A 271 -16.02 -3.77 -15.85
N CYS A 272 -15.78 -4.28 -14.65
CA CYS A 272 -14.46 -4.26 -14.02
C CYS A 272 -14.10 -5.63 -13.42
N ASP A 273 -12.80 -5.93 -13.41
CA ASP A 273 -12.22 -6.99 -12.60
C ASP A 273 -11.80 -6.42 -11.24
N PHE A 274 -12.45 -6.89 -10.18
CA PHE A 274 -12.15 -6.53 -8.79
C PHE A 274 -11.23 -7.59 -8.18
N ILE A 275 -10.06 -7.16 -7.69
CA ILE A 275 -9.05 -8.05 -7.11
C ILE A 275 -8.97 -7.77 -5.62
N GLY A 276 -9.27 -8.77 -4.79
CA GLY A 276 -9.41 -8.56 -3.35
C GLY A 276 -9.51 -9.84 -2.53
N THR A 277 -9.62 -9.67 -1.22
CA THR A 277 -10.04 -10.76 -0.34
C THR A 277 -11.56 -10.85 -0.32
N VAL A 278 -12.08 -12.06 -0.13
CA VAL A 278 -13.52 -12.32 0.00
C VAL A 278 -13.79 -12.80 1.42
N SER A 279 -14.82 -12.27 2.06
CA SER A 279 -15.25 -12.68 3.40
C SER A 279 -16.77 -12.75 3.50
N ILE A 280 -17.25 -13.47 4.50
CA ILE A 280 -18.67 -13.52 4.83
C ILE A 280 -18.91 -12.58 6.01
N ASN A 281 -19.84 -11.64 5.85
CA ASN A 281 -20.23 -10.70 6.91
C ASN A 281 -21.13 -11.38 7.96
N PRO A 282 -21.48 -10.73 9.09
CA PRO A 282 -22.37 -11.28 10.11
C PRO A 282 -23.74 -11.72 9.62
N LYS A 283 -24.20 -11.14 8.51
CA LYS A 283 -25.49 -11.45 7.88
C LYS A 283 -25.42 -12.66 6.96
N GLY A 284 -24.26 -13.30 6.83
CA GLY A 284 -24.06 -14.45 5.95
C GLY A 284 -23.84 -14.07 4.48
N GLU A 285 -23.71 -12.78 4.16
CA GLU A 285 -23.53 -12.31 2.79
C GLU A 285 -22.04 -12.21 2.44
N PRO A 286 -21.63 -12.64 1.22
CA PRO A 286 -20.27 -12.45 0.76
C PRO A 286 -20.01 -10.97 0.45
N VAL A 287 -18.85 -10.48 0.89
CA VAL A 287 -18.33 -9.14 0.60
C VAL A 287 -16.89 -9.25 0.13
N MET A 288 -16.44 -8.29 -0.68
CA MET A 288 -15.05 -8.23 -1.13
C MET A 288 -14.38 -6.96 -0.60
N ASN A 289 -13.13 -7.09 -0.15
CA ASN A 289 -12.22 -5.97 0.09
C ASN A 289 -11.21 -5.93 -1.05
N ALA A 290 -11.51 -5.15 -2.08
CA ALA A 290 -10.67 -5.06 -3.26
C ALA A 290 -9.51 -4.08 -3.05
N ILE A 291 -8.33 -4.52 -3.46
CA ILE A 291 -7.07 -3.78 -3.42
C ILE A 291 -6.71 -3.22 -4.80
N SER A 292 -7.43 -3.63 -5.84
CA SER A 292 -7.23 -3.21 -7.22
C SER A 292 -8.54 -3.33 -8.00
N VAL A 293 -8.80 -2.37 -8.89
CA VAL A 293 -9.93 -2.37 -9.81
C VAL A 293 -9.39 -2.18 -11.22
N LEU A 294 -9.57 -3.19 -12.08
CA LEU A 294 -9.12 -3.18 -13.46
C LEU A 294 -10.29 -2.98 -14.41
N PRO A 295 -10.30 -1.94 -15.25
CA PRO A 295 -11.38 -1.73 -16.21
C PRO A 295 -11.32 -2.76 -17.33
N ILE A 296 -12.48 -3.31 -17.72
CA ILE A 296 -12.65 -4.17 -18.89
C ILE A 296 -13.41 -3.41 -19.97
N HIS A 297 -14.64 -2.99 -19.66
CA HIS A 297 -15.46 -2.11 -20.47
C HIS A 297 -16.02 -1.02 -19.54
N ALA A 298 -15.20 -0.04 -19.19
CA ALA A 298 -15.52 0.93 -18.14
C ALA A 298 -15.74 2.34 -18.69
N LYS A 299 -16.67 3.04 -18.06
CA LYS A 299 -16.93 4.47 -18.25
C LYS A 299 -16.39 5.20 -17.02
N ASN A 300 -15.64 6.29 -17.23
CA ASN A 300 -15.23 7.14 -16.12
C ASN A 300 -16.41 8.01 -15.67
N LEU A 301 -16.47 8.31 -14.38
CA LEU A 301 -17.40 9.30 -13.84
C LEU A 301 -17.17 10.67 -14.49
N THR A 302 -18.24 11.32 -14.92
CA THR A 302 -18.20 12.70 -15.40
C THR A 302 -18.07 13.72 -14.26
N VAL A 303 -18.52 13.35 -13.06
CA VAL A 303 -18.44 14.17 -11.84
C VAL A 303 -17.89 13.32 -10.71
N GLN A 304 -16.87 13.82 -10.01
CA GLN A 304 -16.33 13.09 -8.85
C GLN A 304 -17.40 12.97 -7.76
N PRO A 305 -17.55 11.80 -7.12
CA PRO A 305 -18.53 11.64 -6.05
C PRO A 305 -18.15 12.56 -4.89
N SER A 306 -19.10 13.36 -4.43
CA SER A 306 -18.96 14.03 -3.14
C SER A 306 -19.02 13.00 -2.01
N VAL A 307 -18.36 13.27 -0.88
CA VAL A 307 -18.52 12.45 0.33
C VAL A 307 -19.99 12.44 0.72
N THR A 308 -20.63 11.28 0.62
CA THR A 308 -22.08 11.13 0.74
C THR A 308 -22.53 10.91 2.17
N GLU A 309 -21.77 10.17 2.99
CA GLU A 309 -22.23 9.72 4.31
C GLU A 309 -21.07 9.49 5.31
N ILE A 310 -21.38 9.47 6.62
CA ILE A 310 -20.47 8.99 7.68
C ILE A 310 -20.97 7.60 8.12
N LEU A 311 -20.31 6.52 7.66
CA LEU A 311 -20.71 5.15 7.97
C LEU A 311 -20.19 4.69 9.35
N PRO A 312 -20.94 3.84 10.08
CA PRO A 312 -20.49 3.19 11.31
C PRO A 312 -19.15 2.44 11.16
N SER A 313 -18.50 2.11 12.29
CA SER A 313 -17.20 1.41 12.29
C SER A 313 -17.29 0.04 11.61
N GLU A 314 -16.18 -0.45 11.05
CA GLU A 314 -16.13 -1.79 10.42
C GLU A 314 -16.46 -2.92 11.40
N GLU A 315 -16.31 -2.73 12.71
CA GLU A 315 -16.77 -3.67 13.76
C GLU A 315 -18.29 -3.83 13.82
N GLU A 316 -19.06 -2.92 13.21
CA GLU A 316 -20.52 -3.05 13.09
C GLU A 316 -20.93 -3.73 11.76
N LEU A 317 -19.95 -4.04 10.89
CA LEU A 317 -20.14 -4.67 9.57
C LEU A 317 -19.38 -6.01 9.41
N GLU A 318 -18.45 -6.33 10.32
CA GLU A 318 -17.73 -7.61 10.49
C GLU A 318 -18.36 -8.51 11.56
#